data_AF-A0A3D1AU37-F1
#
_entry.id   AF-A0A3D1AU37-F1
#
_cell.length_a   1.000
_cell.length_b   1.000
_cell.length_c   1.000
_cell.angle_alpha   90.00
_cell.angle_beta   90.00
_cell.angle_gamma   90.00
#
_symmetry.space_group_name_H-M   'P 1'
#
loop_
_entity.id
_entity.type
_entity.pdbx_description
1 polymer ?
#
loop_
_entity_poly.entity_id
_entity_poly.type
_entity_poly.pdbx_seq_one_letter_code
_entity_poly.pdbx_strand_id
1 'polypeptide(L)'
;MEPNLNQERQQAHALLDMLPAEKLNAVRSLLEVMLEPLARSLALASVEEEEITPETTAALEGARASLARGEGIPHEEVLREFGLTK
;
A
#
# COMPACT_ATOMS: atom_id res chain seq x y z
N MET A 1 -13.88 24.79 11.34
CA MET A 1 -13.17 23.95 12.32
C MET A 1 -12.96 22.63 11.62
N GLU A 2 -11.73 22.28 11.28
CA GLU A 2 -11.46 20.97 10.68
C GLU A 2 -11.83 19.89 11.71
N PRO A 3 -12.64 18.89 11.33
CA PRO A 3 -12.94 17.81 12.24
C PRO A 3 -11.64 17.13 12.66
N ASN A 4 -11.54 16.80 13.95
CA ASN A 4 -10.43 16.01 14.44
C ASN A 4 -10.62 14.57 13.94
N LEU A 5 -10.01 14.26 12.80
CA LEU A 5 -10.15 12.98 12.10
C LEU A 5 -9.81 11.78 13.02
N ASN A 6 -8.95 11.96 14.02
CA ASN A 6 -8.67 10.90 14.99
C ASN A 6 -9.86 10.62 15.91
N GLN A 7 -10.58 11.66 16.34
CA GLN A 7 -11.77 11.52 17.16
C GLN A 7 -12.93 10.88 16.36
N GLU A 8 -13.08 11.25 15.10
CA GLU A 8 -14.09 10.65 14.21
C GLU A 8 -13.81 9.16 13.95
N ARG A 9 -12.54 8.78 13.73
CA ARG A 9 -12.15 7.36 13.61
C ARG A 9 -12.47 6.57 14.88
N GLN A 10 -12.12 7.12 16.05
CA GLN A 10 -12.43 6.46 17.32
C GLN A 10 -13.93 6.25 17.52
N GLN A 11 -14.74 7.25 17.18
CA GLN A 11 -16.20 7.12 17.23
C GLN A 11 -16.72 6.06 16.24
N ALA A 12 -16.18 6.02 15.02
CA ALA A 12 -16.54 5.01 14.03
C ALA A 12 -16.22 3.59 14.53
N HIS A 13 -15.06 3.37 15.15
CA HIS A 13 -14.69 2.08 15.75
C HIS A 13 -15.67 1.67 16.86
N ALA A 14 -16.00 2.58 17.78
CA ALA A 14 -16.96 2.31 18.85
C ALA A 14 -18.35 1.93 18.30
N LEU A 15 -18.80 2.58 17.21
CA LEU A 15 -20.05 2.22 16.56
C LEU A 15 -20.00 0.82 15.94
N LEU A 16 -18.88 0.43 15.34
CA LEU A 16 -18.70 -0.91 14.76
C LEU A 16 -18.78 -2.01 15.82
N ASP A 17 -18.20 -1.78 17.00
CA ASP A 17 -18.19 -2.74 18.12
C ASP A 17 -19.59 -3.00 18.71
N MET A 18 -20.53 -2.06 18.53
CA MET A 18 -21.91 -2.17 19.03
C MET A 18 -22.88 -2.81 18.02
N LEU A 19 -22.45 -3.10 16.79
CA LEU A 19 -23.33 -3.63 15.75
C LEU A 19 -23.65 -5.12 15.97
N PRO A 20 -24.91 -5.54 15.76
CA PRO A 20 -25.25 -6.95 15.58
C PRO A 20 -24.50 -7.56 14.39
N ALA A 21 -24.22 -8.87 14.46
CA ALA A 21 -23.38 -9.56 13.47
C ALA A 21 -23.85 -9.39 12.02
N GLU A 22 -25.16 -9.38 11.78
CA GLU A 22 -25.75 -9.20 10.45
C GLU A 22 -25.44 -7.81 9.88
N LYS A 23 -25.51 -6.77 10.73
CA LYS A 23 -25.24 -5.39 10.33
C LYS A 23 -23.74 -5.13 10.18
N LEU A 24 -22.92 -5.74 11.05
CA LEU A 24 -21.47 -5.65 10.96
C LEU A 24 -20.96 -6.21 9.63
N ASN A 25 -21.48 -7.36 9.19
CA ASN A 25 -21.10 -7.94 7.90
C ASN A 25 -21.46 -7.02 6.72
N ALA A 26 -22.65 -6.42 6.72
CA ALA A 26 -23.05 -5.48 5.68
C ALA A 26 -22.16 -4.23 5.62
N VAL A 27 -21.82 -3.66 6.79
CA VAL A 27 -20.92 -2.49 6.88
C VAL A 27 -19.50 -2.86 6.45
N ARG A 28 -18.99 -4.05 6.82
CA ARG A 28 -17.69 -4.54 6.35
C ARG A 28 -17.62 -4.59 4.82
N SER A 29 -18.64 -5.15 4.17
CA SER A 29 -18.70 -5.23 2.70
C SER A 29 -18.81 -3.85 2.04
N LEU A 30 -19.49 -2.89 2.66
CA LEU A 30 -19.51 -1.51 2.15
C LEU A 30 -18.12 -0.84 2.26
N LEU A 31 -17.45 -0.99 3.40
CA LEU A 31 -16.09 -0.47 3.60
C LEU A 31 -15.09 -1.12 2.63
N GLU A 32 -15.25 -2.41 2.34
CA GLU A 32 -14.50 -3.14 1.31
C GLU A 32 -14.55 -2.48 -0.07
N VAL A 33 -15.73 -2.00 -0.49
CA VAL A 33 -15.94 -1.33 -1.78
C VAL A 33 -15.42 0.11 -1.78
N MET A 34 -15.48 0.80 -0.63
CA MET A 34 -15.02 2.19 -0.49
C MET A 34 -13.48 2.31 -0.46
N LEU A 35 -12.78 1.26 -0.07
CA LEU A 35 -11.32 1.23 -0.05
C LEU A 35 -10.79 0.92 -1.45
N GLU A 36 -9.85 1.73 -1.93
CA GLU A 36 -9.15 1.44 -3.17
C GLU A 36 -8.38 0.10 -3.03
N PRO A 37 -8.47 -0.82 -4.01
CA PRO A 37 -7.92 -2.19 -3.87
C PRO A 37 -6.45 -2.26 -3.47
N LEU A 38 -5.60 -1.39 -4.02
CA LEU A 38 -4.19 -1.33 -3.65
C LEU A 38 -4.01 -0.79 -2.22
N ALA A 39 -4.71 0.28 -1.84
CA ALA A 39 -4.68 0.82 -0.49
C ALA A 39 -5.11 -0.22 0.57
N ARG A 40 -6.13 -1.04 0.25
CA ARG A 40 -6.54 -2.17 1.11
C ARG A 40 -5.44 -3.23 1.21
N SER A 41 -4.85 -3.62 0.08
CA SER A 41 -3.76 -4.61 0.07
C SER A 41 -2.57 -4.15 0.88
N LEU A 42 -2.22 -2.86 0.80
CA LEU A 42 -1.13 -2.27 1.56
C LEU A 42 -1.43 -2.20 3.07
N ALA A 43 -2.67 -1.86 3.44
CA ALA A 43 -3.08 -1.82 4.85
C ALA A 43 -3.10 -3.20 5.53
N LEU A 44 -3.30 -4.26 4.74
CA LEU A 44 -3.29 -5.65 5.22
C LEU A 44 -1.92 -6.32 5.10
N ALA A 45 -0.97 -5.71 4.40
CA ALA A 45 0.37 -6.25 4.26
C ALA A 45 1.04 -6.30 5.64
N SER A 46 1.61 -7.45 5.99
CA SER A 46 2.48 -7.55 7.16
C SER A 46 3.68 -6.64 6.98
N VAL A 47 4.16 -6.05 8.07
CA VAL A 47 5.44 -5.34 8.06
C VAL A 47 6.53 -6.34 7.65
N GLU A 48 7.40 -5.94 6.73
CA GLU A 48 8.55 -6.75 6.34
C GLU A 48 9.53 -6.81 7.52
N GLU A 49 9.68 -8.00 8.11
CA GLU A 49 10.58 -8.26 9.24
C GLU A 49 11.92 -8.87 8.80
N GLU A 50 12.11 -9.09 7.50
CA GLU A 50 13.35 -9.66 6.97
C GLU A 50 14.50 -8.67 7.13
N GLU A 51 15.55 -9.09 7.83
CA GLU A 51 16.77 -8.29 7.93
C GLU A 51 17.41 -8.15 6.55
N ILE A 52 17.79 -6.92 6.18
CA ILE A 52 18.50 -6.70 4.92
C ILE A 52 19.86 -7.39 5.01
N THR A 53 20.04 -8.44 4.21
CA THR A 53 21.30 -9.17 4.17
C THR A 53 22.44 -8.31 3.60
N PRO A 54 23.71 -8.64 3.90
CA PRO A 54 24.85 -7.96 3.28
C PRO A 54 24.85 -8.05 1.75
N GLU A 55 24.36 -9.16 1.20
CA GLU A 55 24.21 -9.35 -0.24
C GLU A 55 23.19 -8.38 -0.84
N THR A 56 21.99 -8.29 -0.22
CA THR A 56 20.95 -7.34 -0.64
C THR A 56 21.46 -5.90 -0.55
N THR A 57 22.21 -5.57 0.50
CA THR A 57 22.84 -4.25 0.64
C THR A 57 23.81 -3.98 -0.51
N ALA A 58 24.69 -4.93 -0.84
CA ALA A 58 25.62 -4.79 -1.96
C ALA A 58 24.89 -4.65 -3.32
N ALA A 59 23.82 -5.41 -3.52
CA ALA A 59 22.99 -5.31 -4.73
C ALA A 59 22.32 -3.93 -4.86
N LEU A 60 21.79 -3.39 -3.75
CA LEU A 60 21.19 -2.06 -3.72
C LEU A 60 22.20 -0.95 -4.03
N GLU A 61 23.40 -1.01 -3.44
CA GLU A 61 24.48 -0.06 -3.74
C GLU A 61 24.92 -0.16 -5.21
N GLY A 62 25.04 -1.37 -5.75
CA GLY A 62 25.33 -1.61 -7.16
C GLY A 62 24.27 -0.99 -8.08
N ALA A 63 22.99 -1.17 -7.76
CA ALA A 63 21.87 -0.59 -8.52
C ALA A 63 21.91 0.95 -8.48
N ARG A 64 22.14 1.55 -7.30
CA ARG A 64 22.29 3.01 -7.14
C ARG A 64 23.45 3.56 -7.98
N ALA A 65 24.60 2.87 -7.97
CA ALA A 65 25.76 3.27 -8.74
C ALA A 65 25.51 3.16 -10.26
N SER A 66 24.81 2.12 -10.71
CA SER A 66 24.41 1.95 -12.12
C SER A 66 23.48 3.07 -12.59
N LEU A 67 22.48 3.42 -11.78
CA LEU A 67 21.62 4.58 -12.04
C LEU A 67 22.41 5.89 -12.13
N ALA A 68 23.38 6.12 -11.24
CA ALA A 68 24.24 7.31 -11.27
C ALA A 68 25.11 7.39 -12.54
N ARG A 69 25.44 6.24 -13.15
CA ARG A 69 26.14 6.16 -14.46
C ARG A 69 25.21 6.30 -15.66
N GLY A 70 23.90 6.40 -15.46
CA GLY A 70 22.92 6.49 -16.54
C GLY A 70 22.61 5.15 -17.22
N GLU A 71 22.92 4.04 -16.57
CA GLU A 71 22.67 2.68 -17.07
C GLU A 71 21.26 2.17 -16.71
N GLY A 72 20.38 3.04 -16.22
CA GLY A 72 19.00 2.69 -15.93
C GLY A 72 18.18 2.44 -17.21
N ILE A 73 17.13 1.63 -17.09
CA ILE A 73 16.19 1.40 -18.19
C ILE A 73 15.28 2.65 -18.32
N PRO A 74 15.17 3.26 -19.51
CA PRO A 74 14.27 4.39 -19.72
C PRO A 74 12.81 4.02 -19.44
N HIS A 75 12.05 4.94 -18.87
CA HIS A 75 10.64 4.68 -18.53
C HIS A 75 9.80 4.23 -19.74
N GLU A 76 10.04 4.81 -20.93
CA GLU A 76 9.36 4.42 -22.17
C GLU A 76 9.61 2.95 -22.57
N GLU A 77 10.81 2.44 -22.29
CA GLU A 77 11.16 1.05 -22.55
C GLU A 77 10.46 0.10 -21.59
N VAL A 78 10.38 0.47 -20.30
CA VAL A 78 9.57 -0.27 -19.32
C VAL A 78 8.09 -0.29 -19.76
N LEU A 79 7.50 0.84 -20.13
CA LEU A 79 6.11 0.87 -20.58
C LEU A 79 5.87 0.00 -21.83
N ARG A 80 6.84 -0.09 -22.74
CA ARG A 80 6.78 -0.97 -23.91
C ARG A 80 6.83 -2.44 -23.52
N GLU A 81 7.74 -2.83 -22.63
CA GLU A 81 7.86 -4.21 -22.14
C GLU A 81 6.57 -4.69 -21.47
N PHE A 82 5.93 -3.83 -20.69
CA PHE A 82 4.68 -4.14 -19.99
C PHE A 82 3.41 -3.95 -20.83
N GLY A 83 3.52 -3.60 -22.12
CA GLY A 83 2.36 -3.39 -23.01
C GLY A 83 1.48 -2.20 -22.61
N LEU A 84 2.06 -1.21 -21.92
CA LEU A 84 1.38 -0.01 -21.41
C LEU A 84 1.54 1.20 -22.35
N THR A 85 2.25 1.02 -23.47
CA THR A 85 2.29 2.00 -24.57
C THR A 85 1.11 1.71 -25.51
N LYS A 86 0.23 2.71 -25.67
CA LYS A 86 -0.86 2.70 -26.67
C LYS A 86 -0.31 2.92 -28.07
#